data_AF-A0A929IE36-F1
#
_entry.id   AF-A0A929IE36-F1
#
_cell.length_a   1.000
_cell.length_b   1.000
_cell.length_c   1.000
_cell.angle_alpha   90.00
_cell.angle_beta   90.00
_cell.angle_gamma   90.00
#
_symmetry.space_group_name_H-M   'P 1'
#
loop_
_entity.id
_entity.type
_entity.pdbx_description
1 polymer ?
#
loop_
_entity_poly.entity_id
_entity_poly.type
_entity_poly.pdbx_seq_one_letter_code
_entity_poly.pdbx_strand_id
1 'polypeptide(L)'
;IKIGQKAIFTLEAFPSIEIEGEVVAIFPKAILKENVVFYDVVVKCLKSPSVMLRPEMTANVSIFLKPREDVLVVPARSVKKAGGINYVYVIKDKKPVRCEVRIGWKQGRFLEIIEGLDEGDEVLEDHSDWEEEELWPE
;
A
#
# COMPACT_ATOMS: atom_id res chain seq x y z
N ILE A 1 0.59 -0.20 13.26
CA ILE A 1 -0.62 -0.85 13.84
C ILE A 1 -1.00 -0.08 15.09
N LYS A 2 -2.30 0.10 15.37
CA LYS A 2 -2.83 0.81 16.54
C LYS A 2 -3.97 -0.01 17.16
N ILE A 3 -4.18 0.16 18.46
CA ILE A 3 -5.37 -0.36 19.16
C ILE A 3 -6.61 0.25 18.51
N GLY A 4 -7.67 -0.54 18.36
CA GLY A 4 -8.93 -0.16 17.71
C GLY A 4 -8.96 -0.40 16.20
N GLN A 5 -7.87 -0.86 15.58
CA GLN A 5 -7.89 -1.21 14.16
C GLN A 5 -8.70 -2.48 13.91
N LYS A 6 -9.58 -2.43 12.90
CA LYS A 6 -10.31 -3.59 12.41
C LYS A 6 -9.33 -4.59 11.78
N ALA A 7 -9.62 -5.86 11.96
CA ALA A 7 -8.92 -6.96 11.34
C ALA A 7 -9.92 -7.98 10.79
N ILE A 8 -9.54 -8.68 9.73
CA ILE A 8 -10.20 -9.91 9.29
C ILE A 8 -9.14 -11.00 9.38
N PHE A 9 -9.52 -12.16 9.90
CA PHE A 9 -8.63 -13.30 9.90
C PHE A 9 -9.36 -14.59 9.51
N THR A 10 -8.60 -15.50 8.92
CA THR A 10 -9.03 -16.86 8.57
C THR A 10 -8.15 -17.86 9.31
N LEU A 11 -8.67 -19.06 9.55
CA LEU A 11 -7.87 -20.16 10.09
C LEU A 11 -7.39 -21.05 8.96
N GLU A 12 -6.18 -21.58 9.04
CA GLU A 12 -5.71 -22.56 8.04
C GLU A 12 -6.63 -23.78 7.97
N ALA A 13 -7.23 -24.18 9.09
CA ALA A 13 -8.22 -25.25 9.15
C ALA A 13 -9.57 -24.89 8.51
N PHE A 14 -9.88 -23.59 8.37
CA PHE A 14 -11.15 -23.08 7.83
C PHE A 14 -10.90 -21.83 6.97
N PRO A 15 -10.24 -21.98 5.80
CA PRO A 15 -9.75 -20.84 5.03
C PRO A 15 -10.87 -20.02 4.37
N SER A 16 -12.06 -20.60 4.22
CA SER A 16 -13.24 -19.94 3.65
C SER A 16 -14.08 -19.17 4.67
N ILE A 17 -13.72 -19.22 5.96
CA ILE A 17 -14.48 -18.56 7.03
C ILE A 17 -13.71 -17.34 7.51
N GLU A 18 -14.20 -16.17 7.14
CA GLU A 18 -13.69 -14.89 7.62
C GLU A 18 -14.26 -14.57 9.01
N ILE A 19 -13.37 -14.21 9.92
CA ILE A 19 -13.72 -13.80 11.28
C ILE A 19 -13.34 -12.33 11.45
N GLU A 20 -14.33 -11.52 11.80
CA GLU A 20 -14.15 -10.12 12.14
C GLU A 20 -13.48 -9.98 13.51
N GLY A 21 -12.42 -9.19 13.57
CA GLY A 21 -11.69 -8.90 14.79
C GLY A 21 -11.28 -7.43 14.93
N GLU A 22 -10.78 -7.10 16.11
CA GLU A 22 -10.24 -5.78 16.44
C GLU A 22 -8.96 -5.93 17.26
N VAL A 23 -7.96 -5.11 16.97
CA VAL A 23 -6.71 -5.05 17.74
C VAL A 23 -6.99 -4.44 19.11
N VAL A 24 -6.79 -5.21 20.17
CA VAL A 24 -7.04 -4.78 21.56
C VAL A 24 -5.77 -4.54 22.37
N ALA A 25 -4.64 -5.15 21.98
CA ALA A 25 -3.35 -4.93 22.63
C ALA A 25 -2.19 -5.10 21.65
N ILE A 26 -1.11 -4.36 21.92
CA ILE A 26 0.18 -4.47 21.24
C ILE A 26 1.23 -4.51 22.33
N PHE A 27 1.94 -5.62 22.48
CA PHE A 27 2.97 -5.73 23.51
C PHE A 27 4.23 -5.00 23.06
N PRO A 28 4.78 -4.07 23.87
CA PRO A 28 5.94 -3.27 23.49
C PRO A 28 7.25 -4.06 23.55
N LYS A 29 7.26 -5.22 24.22
CA LYS A 29 8.44 -6.08 24.33
C LYS A 29 8.65 -6.82 23.00
N ALA A 30 9.73 -6.49 22.32
CA ALA A 30 10.13 -7.17 21.10
C ALA A 30 10.61 -8.60 21.38
N ILE A 31 10.33 -9.51 20.44
CA ILE A 31 10.83 -10.89 20.42
C ILE A 31 11.75 -11.03 19.21
N LEU A 32 12.99 -11.44 19.45
CA LEU A 32 13.96 -11.73 18.40
C LEU A 32 13.88 -13.21 18.02
N LYS A 33 13.56 -13.51 16.77
CA LYS A 33 13.59 -14.87 16.22
C LYS A 33 14.23 -14.81 14.84
N GLU A 34 15.28 -15.59 14.62
CA GLU A 34 15.98 -15.67 13.33
C GLU A 34 16.42 -14.29 12.79
N ASN A 35 16.91 -13.42 13.68
CA ASN A 35 17.31 -12.05 13.37
C ASN A 35 16.18 -11.14 12.85
N VAL A 36 14.92 -11.56 13.03
CA VAL A 36 13.72 -10.77 12.76
C VAL A 36 13.10 -10.34 14.09
N VAL A 37 12.68 -9.07 14.15
CA VAL A 37 12.07 -8.46 15.33
C VAL A 37 10.56 -8.56 15.23
N PHE A 38 9.94 -9.28 16.16
CA PHE A 38 8.49 -9.46 16.26
C PHE A 38 7.91 -8.69 17.44
N TYR A 39 6.65 -8.30 17.31
CA TYR A 39 5.84 -7.71 18.37
C TYR A 39 4.52 -8.47 18.45
N ASP A 40 4.14 -8.89 19.65
CA ASP A 40 2.88 -9.60 19.84
C ASP A 40 1.70 -8.63 19.78
N VAL A 41 0.70 -9.00 18.97
CA VAL A 41 -0.54 -8.25 18.79
C VAL A 41 -1.71 -9.16 19.16
N VAL A 42 -2.60 -8.67 20.01
CA VAL A 42 -3.81 -9.39 20.41
C VAL A 42 -4.98 -8.86 19.59
N VAL A 43 -5.61 -9.76 18.84
CA VAL A 43 -6.84 -9.48 18.09
C VAL A 43 -8.00 -10.19 18.78
N LYS A 44 -9.03 -9.44 19.15
CA LYS A 44 -10.25 -9.96 19.76
C LYS A 44 -11.30 -10.20 18.66
N CYS A 45 -11.97 -11.35 18.70
CA CYS A 45 -13.14 -11.59 17.86
C CYS A 45 -14.26 -10.60 18.22
N LEU A 46 -14.83 -9.92 17.23
CA LEU A 46 -15.95 -9.00 17.44
C LEU A 46 -17.28 -9.72 17.63
N LYS A 47 -17.42 -10.92 17.04
CA LYS A 47 -18.57 -11.81 17.14
C LYS A 47 -18.11 -13.22 17.47
N SER A 48 -18.99 -14.03 18.02
CA SER A 48 -18.74 -15.47 18.16
C SER A 48 -18.56 -16.09 16.78
N PRO A 49 -17.39 -16.67 16.46
CA PRO A 49 -17.18 -17.32 15.18
C PRO A 49 -18.12 -18.53 15.03
N SER A 50 -18.50 -18.85 13.79
CA SER A 50 -19.27 -20.06 13.47
C SER A 50 -18.47 -21.36 13.66
N VAL A 51 -17.16 -21.23 13.92
CA VAL A 51 -16.23 -22.34 14.16
C VAL A 51 -15.63 -22.27 15.55
N MET A 52 -15.27 -23.43 16.09
CA MET A 52 -14.58 -23.52 17.36
C MET A 52 -13.11 -23.16 17.18
N LEU A 53 -12.69 -22.04 17.78
CA LEU A 53 -11.28 -21.67 17.87
C LEU A 53 -10.59 -22.55 18.90
N ARG A 54 -9.48 -23.18 18.51
CA ARG A 54 -8.62 -23.93 19.42
C ARG A 54 -7.27 -23.22 19.57
N PRO A 55 -6.64 -23.30 20.76
CA PRO A 55 -5.26 -22.85 20.93
C PRO A 55 -4.33 -23.48 19.88
N GLU A 56 -3.24 -22.77 19.57
CA GLU A 56 -2.18 -23.22 18.64
C GLU A 56 -2.62 -23.40 17.18
N MET A 57 -3.85 -23.02 16.81
CA MET A 57 -4.24 -22.92 15.41
C MET A 57 -3.51 -21.77 14.70
N THR A 58 -3.01 -22.03 13.50
CA THR A 58 -2.47 -21.00 12.63
C THR A 58 -3.62 -20.16 12.05
N ALA A 59 -3.50 -18.84 12.18
CA ALA A 59 -4.43 -17.88 11.61
C ALA A 59 -3.70 -16.93 10.65
N ASN A 60 -4.33 -16.64 9.52
CA ASN A 60 -3.90 -15.58 8.62
C ASN A 60 -4.69 -14.31 8.97
N VAL A 61 -3.99 -13.26 9.40
CA VAL A 61 -4.62 -12.03 9.90
C VAL A 61 -4.29 -10.85 8.98
N SER A 62 -5.34 -10.20 8.48
CA SER A 62 -5.27 -8.95 7.72
C SER A 62 -5.76 -7.80 8.60
N ILE A 63 -4.84 -6.93 9.03
CA ILE A 63 -5.19 -5.73 9.82
C ILE A 63 -5.37 -4.56 8.85
N PHE A 64 -6.55 -3.95 8.86
CA PHE A 64 -6.85 -2.80 8.01
C PHE A 64 -6.20 -1.54 8.58
N LEU A 65 -5.28 -0.96 7.82
CA LEU A 65 -4.79 0.38 8.08
C LEU A 65 -5.87 1.39 7.66
N LYS A 66 -5.89 2.55 8.32
CA LYS A 66 -6.82 3.62 7.94
C LYS A 66 -6.55 3.98 6.48
N PRO A 67 -7.56 4.02 5.60
CA PRO A 67 -7.37 4.52 4.24
C PRO A 67 -6.86 5.96 4.31
N ARG A 68 -5.96 6.31 3.38
CA ARG A 68 -5.63 7.71 3.11
C ARG A 68 -6.65 8.19 2.11
N GLU A 69 -7.52 9.08 2.56
CA GLU A 69 -8.50 9.78 1.73
C GLU A 69 -7.86 11.06 1.19
N ASP A 70 -8.42 11.60 0.10
CA ASP A 70 -8.00 12.87 -0.50
C ASP A 70 -6.51 12.93 -0.87
N VAL A 71 -6.00 11.86 -1.49
CA VAL A 71 -4.62 11.77 -1.97
C VAL A 71 -4.57 11.58 -3.48
N LEU A 72 -3.63 12.28 -4.14
CA LEU A 72 -3.33 12.05 -5.55
C LEU A 72 -2.52 10.76 -5.69
N VAL A 73 -2.93 9.90 -6.61
CA VAL A 73 -2.23 8.66 -6.90
C VAL A 73 -2.03 8.50 -8.40
N VAL A 74 -0.87 7.95 -8.76
CA VAL A 74 -0.57 7.54 -10.14
C VAL A 74 -0.16 6.07 -10.17
N PRO A 75 -0.36 5.36 -11.28
CA PRO A 75 0.20 4.03 -11.47
C PRO A 75 1.72 4.05 -11.30
N ALA A 76 2.27 3.05 -10.63
CA ALA A 76 3.70 2.97 -10.34
C ALA A 76 4.56 2.92 -11.61
N ARG A 77 4.00 2.40 -12.73
CA ARG A 77 4.65 2.36 -14.04
C ARG A 77 4.78 3.75 -14.71
N SER A 78 3.96 4.71 -14.31
CA SER A 78 4.04 6.10 -14.78
C SER A 78 5.28 6.82 -14.26
N VAL A 79 5.83 6.39 -13.12
CA VAL A 79 6.90 7.10 -12.42
C VAL A 79 8.27 6.58 -12.83
N LYS A 80 9.15 7.49 -13.26
CA LYS A 80 10.54 7.23 -13.62
C LYS A 80 11.48 7.84 -12.58
N LYS A 81 12.71 7.34 -12.57
CA LYS A 81 13.77 7.85 -11.69
C LYS A 81 15.06 8.04 -12.46
N ALA A 82 15.59 9.26 -12.44
CA ALA A 82 16.89 9.60 -13.05
C ALA A 82 17.65 10.52 -12.11
N GLY A 83 18.94 10.26 -11.89
CA GLY A 83 19.78 11.09 -11.01
C GLY A 83 19.27 11.20 -9.57
N GLY A 84 18.49 10.22 -9.09
CA GLY A 84 17.89 10.25 -7.75
C GLY A 84 16.54 10.98 -7.67
N ILE A 85 16.13 11.68 -8.73
CA ILE A 85 14.88 12.44 -8.81
C ILE A 85 13.78 11.57 -9.43
N ASN A 86 12.59 11.60 -8.84
CA ASN A 86 11.42 10.95 -9.41
C ASN A 86 10.64 11.93 -10.29
N TYR A 87 10.14 11.46 -11.42
CA TYR A 87 9.38 12.28 -12.35
C TYR A 87 8.33 11.45 -13.11
N VAL A 88 7.35 12.13 -13.68
CA VAL A 88 6.35 11.59 -14.61
C VAL A 88 6.31 12.44 -15.88
N TYR A 89 5.59 12.00 -16.91
CA TYR A 89 5.24 12.86 -18.04
C TYR A 89 3.76 13.22 -17.96
N VAL A 90 3.49 14.53 -17.92
CA VAL A 90 2.14 15.09 -17.97
C VAL A 90 1.85 15.51 -19.41
N ILE A 91 0.69 15.17 -19.94
CA ILE A 91 0.27 15.60 -21.26
C ILE A 91 -0.22 17.04 -21.19
N LYS A 92 0.51 17.96 -21.82
CA LYS A 92 0.12 19.37 -21.98
C LYS A 92 0.15 19.72 -23.47
N ASP A 93 -0.93 20.28 -24.00
CA ASP A 93 -1.07 20.60 -25.43
C ASP A 93 -0.74 19.42 -26.36
N LYS A 94 -1.19 18.20 -25.97
CA LYS A 94 -0.92 16.92 -26.66
C LYS A 94 0.55 16.51 -26.69
N LYS A 95 1.41 17.14 -25.89
CA LYS A 95 2.82 16.80 -25.77
C LYS A 95 3.16 16.35 -24.35
N PRO A 96 3.93 15.28 -24.19
CA PRO A 96 4.47 14.88 -22.90
C PRO A 96 5.49 15.90 -22.38
N VAL A 97 5.26 16.40 -21.16
CA VAL A 97 6.15 17.31 -20.45
C VAL A 97 6.62 16.65 -19.17
N ARG A 98 7.94 16.58 -18.98
CA ARG A 98 8.53 16.03 -17.77
C ARG A 98 8.17 16.89 -16.56
N CYS A 99 7.62 16.24 -15.53
CA CYS A 99 7.25 16.87 -14.27
C CYS A 99 7.88 16.10 -13.11
N GLU A 100 8.67 16.78 -12.30
CA GLU A 100 9.26 16.18 -11.11
C GLU A 100 8.20 15.99 -10.03
N VAL A 101 8.23 14.85 -9.35
CA VAL A 101 7.23 14.50 -8.35
C VAL A 101 7.86 14.02 -7.05
N ARG A 102 7.23 14.36 -5.93
CA ARG A 102 7.57 13.80 -4.63
C ARG A 102 6.60 12.68 -4.29
N ILE A 103 7.12 11.47 -4.19
CA ILE A 103 6.33 10.26 -3.89
C ILE A 103 6.15 10.12 -2.38
N GLY A 104 4.94 9.73 -1.97
CA GLY A 104 4.60 9.33 -0.62
C GLY A 104 4.50 7.81 -0.47
N TRP A 105 3.31 7.35 -0.11
CA TRP A 105 2.99 5.95 0.12
C TRP A 105 2.91 5.17 -1.18
N LYS A 106 3.36 3.92 -1.12
CA LYS A 106 3.12 2.92 -2.16
C LYS A 106 2.04 1.97 -1.69
N GLN A 107 0.99 1.81 -2.48
CA GLN A 107 -0.08 0.85 -2.21
C GLN A 107 -0.35 0.02 -3.47
N GLY A 108 0.11 -1.23 -3.45
CA GLY A 108 -0.04 -2.13 -4.60
C GLY A 108 0.62 -1.57 -5.86
N ARG A 109 -0.20 -1.30 -6.88
CA ARG A 109 0.22 -0.75 -8.18
C ARG A 109 0.23 0.78 -8.23
N PHE A 110 -0.14 1.46 -7.15
CA PHE A 110 -0.25 2.91 -7.11
C PHE A 110 0.80 3.53 -6.18
N LEU A 111 1.19 4.75 -6.53
CA LEU A 111 2.07 5.62 -5.75
C LEU A 111 1.32 6.91 -5.44
N GLU A 112 1.32 7.31 -4.17
CA GLU A 112 0.86 8.62 -3.72
C GLU A 112 1.84 9.68 -4.21
N ILE A 113 1.30 10.76 -4.78
CA ILE A 113 2.05 11.96 -5.15
C ILE A 113 1.72 13.05 -4.14
N ILE A 114 2.74 13.50 -3.40
CA ILE A 114 2.61 14.53 -2.37
C ILE A 114 2.84 15.92 -2.98
N GLU A 115 3.69 16.02 -4.00
CA GLU A 115 4.00 17.27 -4.70
C GLU A 115 4.32 17.00 -6.17
N GLY A 116 4.08 18.00 -7.01
CA GLY A 116 4.45 18.02 -8.42
C GLY A 116 3.28 17.86 -9.39
N LEU A 117 2.13 17.35 -8.95
CA LEU A 117 0.94 17.20 -9.78
C LEU A 117 -0.28 17.82 -9.10
N ASP A 118 -1.23 18.25 -9.93
CA ASP A 118 -2.54 18.70 -9.52
C ASP A 118 -3.63 17.69 -9.92
N GLU A 119 -4.78 17.75 -9.26
CA GLU A 119 -5.93 16.92 -9.65
C GLU A 119 -6.39 17.26 -11.07
N GLY A 120 -6.53 16.25 -11.90
CA GLY A 120 -6.92 16.39 -13.32
C GLY A 120 -5.74 16.35 -14.30
N ASP A 121 -4.48 16.35 -13.83
CA ASP A 121 -3.33 16.15 -14.70
C ASP A 121 -3.36 14.76 -15.37
N GLU A 122 -3.26 14.74 -16.70
CA GLU A 122 -3.16 13.51 -17.48
C GLU A 122 -1.71 13.02 -17.51
N VAL A 123 -1.45 11.86 -16.90
CA VAL A 123 -0.12 11.28 -16.79
C VAL A 123 0.02 10.07 -17.71
N LEU A 124 1.15 9.99 -18.43
CA LEU A 124 1.48 8.81 -19.23
C LEU A 124 1.67 7.58 -18.35
N GLU A 125 0.92 6.53 -18.66
CA GLU A 125 0.97 5.29 -17.88
C GLU A 125 2.11 4.37 -18.30
N ASP A 126 2.31 4.25 -19.60
CA ASP A 126 3.37 3.47 -20.20
C ASP A 126 4.22 4.36 -21.11
N HIS A 127 5.52 4.10 -21.10
CA HIS A 127 6.51 4.87 -21.83
C HIS A 127 7.07 4.06 -23.00
N SER A 128 6.51 2.87 -23.27
CA SER A 128 6.94 1.99 -24.37
C SER A 128 6.68 2.55 -25.76
N ASP A 129 5.66 3.40 -25.88
CA ASP A 129 5.14 3.83 -27.18
C ASP A 129 5.76 5.15 -27.67
N TRP A 130 6.65 5.76 -26.87
CA TRP A 130 7.30 7.03 -27.17
C TRP A 130 8.81 6.81 -27.19
N GLU A 131 9.44 6.96 -28.37
CA GLU A 131 10.89 6.89 -28.49
C GLU A 131 11.52 8.06 -27.70
N GLU A 132 12.54 7.77 -26.88
CA GLU A 132 13.24 8.78 -26.06
C GLU A 132 13.79 9.96 -26.91
N GLU A 133 14.02 9.74 -28.21
CA GLU A 133 14.45 10.78 -29.18
C GLU A 133 13.36 11.83 -29.48
N GLU A 134 12.06 11.48 -29.44
CA GLU A 134 10.98 12.46 -29.68
C GLU A 134 10.78 13.42 -28.51
N LEU A 135 11.18 12.99 -27.32
CA LEU A 135 11.03 13.75 -26.07
C LEU A 135 12.22 14.70 -25.81
N TRP A 136 13.37 14.44 -26.44
CA TRP A 136 14.62 15.21 -26.30
C TRP A 136 15.24 15.54 -27.67
N PRO A 137 14.69 16.50 -28.45
CA PRO A 137 15.43 17.08 -29.56
C PRO A 137 16.61 17.91 -29.01
N GLU A 138 17.83 17.64 -29.48
CA GLU A 138 19.03 18.45 -29.20
C GLU A 138 18.86 19.94 -29.54
#